data_AF-A0AAV9G4Z7-F1
#
_entry.id   AF-A0AAV9G4Z7-F1
#
_cell.length_a   1.000
_cell.length_b   1.000
_cell.length_c   1.000
_cell.angle_alpha   90.00
_cell.angle_beta   90.00
_cell.angle_gamma   90.00
#
_symmetry.space_group_name_H-M   'P 1'
#
loop_
_entity.id
_entity.type
_entity.pdbx_description
1 polymer ?
#
loop_
_entity_poly.entity_id
_entity_poly.type
_entity_poly.pdbx_seq_one_letter_code
_entity_poly.pdbx_strand_id
1 'polypeptide(L)'
;MFTLSTLVFFASATLTLANPISVTGPDAAAETVRLTPCATVRCAAGYTCQAIGNRARCIPTKPEPRVQCGASLCASGMTCCNPSCGICTAPGMMCTQQVCTDKPDPIVEPKPPQPTRNPGKGQGPKCGSGRCDGGQVCCNDSCGICTPPGGACIALYCGKTV
;
A
#
# COMPACT_ATOMS: atom_id res chain seq x y z
N MET A 1 42.22 24.77 -60.38
CA MET A 1 42.26 23.85 -61.54
C MET A 1 41.25 22.75 -61.26
N PHE A 2 40.12 22.75 -61.97
CA PHE A 2 39.07 21.74 -61.86
C PHE A 2 39.34 20.59 -62.82
N THR A 3 39.29 19.34 -62.34
CA THR A 3 39.17 18.16 -63.20
C THR A 3 37.94 17.36 -62.77
N LEU A 4 37.06 17.12 -63.76
CA LEU A 4 35.87 16.29 -63.69
C LEU A 4 36.21 14.84 -63.31
N SER A 5 35.41 14.23 -62.43
CA SER A 5 35.25 12.78 -62.43
C SER A 5 33.80 12.41 -62.14
N THR A 6 33.18 11.86 -63.18
CA THR A 6 31.82 11.35 -63.29
C THR A 6 31.61 10.12 -62.40
N LEU A 7 30.54 10.09 -61.60
CA LEU A 7 29.96 8.84 -61.11
C LEU A 7 28.44 8.89 -61.23
N VAL A 8 27.95 8.26 -62.30
CA VAL A 8 26.54 7.91 -62.51
C VAL A 8 26.25 6.68 -61.64
N PHE A 9 25.50 6.86 -60.55
CA PHE A 9 24.99 5.73 -59.77
C PHE A 9 23.61 5.34 -60.29
N PHE A 10 23.55 4.27 -61.09
CA PHE A 10 22.28 3.61 -61.44
C PHE A 10 21.75 2.86 -60.21
N ALA A 11 20.61 3.31 -59.67
CA ALA A 11 19.86 2.58 -58.66
C ALA A 11 19.00 1.50 -59.34
N SER A 12 19.40 0.24 -59.22
CA SER A 12 18.59 -0.91 -59.62
C SER A 12 17.63 -1.31 -58.50
N ALA A 13 16.35 -1.00 -58.67
CA ALA A 13 15.27 -1.52 -57.83
C ALA A 13 14.93 -2.95 -58.26
N THR A 14 15.30 -3.94 -57.46
CA THR A 14 14.87 -5.34 -57.65
C THR A 14 13.53 -5.57 -56.96
N LEU A 15 12.46 -5.74 -57.76
CA LEU A 15 11.18 -6.27 -57.31
C LEU A 15 11.37 -7.74 -56.90
N THR A 16 11.22 -8.06 -55.61
CA THR A 16 11.07 -9.44 -55.15
C THR A 16 9.60 -9.85 -55.25
N LEU A 17 9.35 -10.90 -56.04
CA LEU A 17 8.05 -11.55 -56.20
C LEU A 17 7.61 -12.18 -54.87
N ALA A 18 6.33 -12.01 -54.55
CA ALA A 18 5.66 -12.60 -53.40
C ALA A 18 5.68 -14.14 -53.44
N ASN A 19 6.01 -14.78 -52.33
CA ASN A 19 5.87 -16.23 -52.14
C ASN A 19 4.38 -16.60 -51.96
N PRO A 20 3.91 -17.75 -52.50
CA PRO A 20 2.55 -18.20 -52.27
C PRO A 20 2.37 -18.72 -50.83
N ILE A 21 1.26 -18.32 -50.21
CA ILE A 21 0.78 -18.87 -48.94
C ILE A 21 0.29 -20.29 -49.22
N SER A 22 1.08 -21.28 -48.80
CA SER A 22 0.63 -22.67 -48.72
C SER A 22 -0.39 -22.79 -47.59
N VAL A 23 -1.68 -22.80 -47.92
CA VAL A 23 -2.74 -23.24 -47.02
C VAL A 23 -2.73 -24.76 -47.00
N THR A 24 -1.89 -25.35 -46.15
CA THR A 24 -2.06 -26.75 -45.75
C THR A 24 -2.85 -26.75 -44.45
N GLY A 25 -4.17 -26.83 -44.56
CA GLY A 25 -4.93 -27.56 -43.56
C GLY A 25 -4.74 -29.05 -43.82
N PRO A 26 -4.51 -29.84 -42.77
CA PRO A 26 -5.13 -31.14 -42.73
C PRO A 26 -5.88 -31.34 -41.42
N ASP A 27 -7.01 -32.01 -41.56
CA ASP A 27 -7.84 -32.59 -40.53
C ASP A 27 -7.04 -33.33 -39.46
N ALA A 28 -7.58 -33.28 -38.24
CA ALA A 28 -7.59 -34.39 -37.29
C ALA A 28 -6.29 -35.19 -37.16
N ALA A 29 -5.25 -34.57 -36.64
CA ALA A 29 -4.46 -35.30 -35.67
C ALA A 29 -5.42 -35.67 -34.54
N ALA A 30 -5.81 -36.95 -34.48
CA ALA A 30 -6.13 -37.59 -33.20
C ALA A 30 -4.84 -37.52 -32.36
N GLU A 31 -4.52 -36.32 -31.89
CA GLU A 31 -3.56 -36.11 -30.84
C GLU A 31 -4.14 -36.91 -29.68
N THR A 32 -3.41 -37.94 -29.27
CA THR A 32 -3.71 -38.64 -28.03
C THR A 32 -3.66 -37.57 -26.95
N VAL A 33 -4.82 -36.97 -26.64
CA VAL A 33 -4.94 -35.91 -25.66
C VAL A 33 -4.39 -36.53 -24.39
N ARG A 34 -3.17 -36.15 -24.01
CA ARG A 34 -2.61 -36.52 -22.71
C ARG A 34 -3.45 -35.78 -21.69
N LEU A 35 -4.59 -36.39 -21.34
CA LEU A 35 -5.46 -35.95 -20.29
C LEU A 35 -4.63 -36.01 -19.02
N THR A 36 -4.16 -34.85 -18.58
CA THR A 36 -3.57 -34.75 -17.26
C THR A 36 -4.65 -35.16 -16.24
N PRO A 37 -4.29 -35.74 -15.09
CA PRO A 37 -5.28 -36.10 -14.06
C PRO A 37 -6.18 -34.91 -13.65
N CYS A 38 -5.71 -33.68 -13.81
CA CYS A 38 -6.45 -32.45 -13.53
C CYS A 38 -7.33 -31.94 -14.68
N ALA A 39 -7.31 -32.56 -15.85
CA ALA A 39 -7.99 -32.07 -17.05
C ALA A 39 -9.52 -31.92 -16.89
N THR A 40 -10.14 -32.74 -16.05
CA THR A 40 -11.60 -32.74 -15.83
C THR A 40 -12.01 -32.41 -14.39
N VAL A 41 -11.04 -32.17 -13.49
CA VAL A 41 -11.30 -31.95 -12.06
C VAL A 41 -11.55 -30.46 -11.78
N ARG A 42 -12.71 -30.15 -11.19
CA ARG A 42 -13.05 -28.81 -10.71
C ARG A 42 -12.99 -28.79 -9.19
N CYS A 43 -12.00 -28.09 -8.64
CA CYS A 43 -11.88 -27.90 -7.20
C CYS A 43 -12.82 -26.78 -6.70
N ALA A 44 -13.14 -26.79 -5.41
CA ALA A 44 -13.86 -25.70 -4.76
C ALA A 44 -13.04 -24.39 -4.79
N ALA A 45 -13.70 -23.25 -4.56
CA ALA A 45 -13.03 -21.95 -4.47
C ALA A 45 -11.89 -21.98 -3.43
N GLY A 46 -10.73 -21.42 -3.79
CA GLY A 46 -9.54 -21.42 -2.94
C GLY A 46 -8.68 -22.69 -3.00
N TYR A 47 -8.98 -23.61 -3.92
CA TYR A 47 -8.17 -24.80 -4.17
C TYR A 47 -7.71 -24.88 -5.64
N THR A 48 -6.49 -25.35 -5.86
CA THR A 48 -5.91 -25.59 -7.19
C THR A 48 -5.66 -27.08 -7.39
N CYS A 49 -5.95 -27.60 -8.58
CA CYS A 49 -5.66 -29.00 -8.90
C CYS A 49 -4.17 -29.18 -9.21
N GLN A 50 -3.52 -30.11 -8.51
CA GLN A 50 -2.16 -30.54 -8.79
C GLN A 50 -2.13 -32.05 -9.06
N ALA A 51 -1.43 -32.45 -10.13
CA ALA A 51 -1.18 -33.86 -10.42
C ALA A 51 -0.03 -34.38 -9.55
N ILE A 52 -0.36 -35.07 -8.45
CA ILE A 52 0.60 -35.64 -7.51
C ILE A 52 0.56 -37.15 -7.66
N GLY A 53 1.65 -37.75 -8.13
CA GLY A 53 1.72 -39.21 -8.33
C GLY A 53 0.67 -39.72 -9.33
N ASN A 54 0.50 -39.02 -10.46
CA ASN A 54 -0.48 -39.34 -11.50
C ASN A 54 -1.96 -39.34 -11.04
N ARG A 55 -2.26 -38.71 -9.90
CA ARG A 55 -3.62 -38.48 -9.40
C ARG A 55 -3.87 -36.99 -9.22
N ALA A 56 -5.09 -36.55 -9.53
CA ALA A 56 -5.51 -35.19 -9.22
C ALA A 56 -5.74 -35.03 -7.72
N ARG A 57 -5.16 -33.97 -7.15
CA ARG A 57 -5.43 -33.55 -5.79
C ARG A 57 -5.73 -32.07 -5.78
N CYS A 58 -6.86 -31.71 -5.16
CA CYS A 58 -7.17 -30.32 -4.85
C CYS A 58 -6.37 -29.92 -3.60
N ILE A 59 -5.43 -29.01 -3.77
CA ILE A 59 -4.64 -28.45 -2.65
C ILE A 59 -5.04 -26.99 -2.44
N PRO A 60 -4.93 -26.45 -1.21
CA PRO A 60 -5.18 -25.04 -0.97
C PRO A 60 -4.34 -24.17 -1.91
N THR A 61 -4.96 -23.21 -2.58
CA THR A 61 -4.24 -22.27 -3.44
C THR A 61 -3.26 -21.48 -2.58
N LYS A 62 -1.99 -21.45 -2.97
CA LYS A 62 -0.97 -20.65 -2.26
C LYS A 62 -1.41 -19.18 -2.31
N PRO A 63 -1.39 -18.45 -1.18
CA PRO A 63 -1.64 -17.02 -1.22
C PRO A 63 -0.61 -16.37 -2.14
N GLU A 64 -1.08 -15.51 -3.04
CA GLU A 64 -0.18 -14.82 -3.95
C GLU A 64 0.85 -13.99 -3.15
N PRO A 65 2.11 -13.95 -3.60
CA PRO A 65 3.13 -13.18 -2.93
C PRO A 65 2.72 -11.71 -2.85
N ARG A 66 2.96 -11.11 -1.68
CA ARG A 66 2.78 -9.67 -1.48
C ARG A 66 3.91 -8.91 -2.15
N VAL A 67 3.59 -7.74 -2.71
CA VAL A 67 4.53 -6.93 -3.49
C VAL A 67 4.96 -5.71 -2.68
N GLN A 68 6.27 -5.47 -2.55
CA GLN A 68 6.79 -4.25 -1.93
C GLN A 68 6.55 -3.04 -2.86
N CYS A 69 6.06 -1.94 -2.31
CA CYS A 69 5.74 -0.73 -3.04
C CYS A 69 6.14 0.49 -2.21
N GLY A 70 7.36 0.99 -2.40
CA GLY A 70 7.91 2.05 -1.54
C GLY A 70 7.94 1.62 -0.07
N ALA A 71 7.33 2.44 0.79
CA ALA A 71 7.17 2.15 2.22
C ALA A 71 6.01 1.16 2.53
N SER A 72 5.17 0.84 1.54
CA SER A 72 4.01 -0.04 1.70
C SER A 72 4.30 -1.46 1.23
N LEU A 73 3.60 -2.44 1.80
CA LEU A 73 3.52 -3.81 1.28
C LEU A 73 2.10 -4.08 0.80
N CYS A 74 1.93 -4.33 -0.50
CA CYS A 74 0.62 -4.54 -1.10
C CYS A 74 -0.01 -5.88 -0.65
N ALA A 75 -1.34 -5.92 -0.56
CA ALA A 75 -2.05 -7.17 -0.30
C ALA A 75 -1.85 -8.19 -1.44
N SER A 76 -2.08 -9.47 -1.15
CA SER A 76 -2.02 -10.53 -2.15
C SER A 76 -2.98 -10.25 -3.30
N GLY A 77 -2.51 -10.43 -4.54
CA GLY A 77 -3.28 -10.12 -5.75
C GLY A 77 -3.31 -8.65 -6.16
N MET A 78 -2.66 -7.75 -5.42
CA MET A 78 -2.48 -6.35 -5.83
C MET A 78 -1.11 -6.12 -6.48
N THR A 79 -1.05 -5.10 -7.35
CA THR A 79 0.19 -4.63 -7.97
C THR A 79 0.63 -3.28 -7.39
N CYS A 80 1.94 -3.01 -7.40
CA CYS A 80 2.45 -1.68 -7.05
C CYS A 80 2.13 -0.72 -8.19
N CYS A 81 1.30 0.28 -7.90
CA CYS A 81 0.98 1.34 -8.85
C CYS A 81 2.07 2.42 -8.78
N ASN A 82 2.23 3.05 -7.63
CA ASN A 82 3.19 4.15 -7.47
C ASN A 82 4.12 3.86 -6.29
N PRO A 83 5.37 3.46 -6.55
CA PRO A 83 6.33 3.14 -5.49
C PRO A 83 6.76 4.38 -4.70
N SER A 84 6.82 5.57 -5.32
CA SER A 84 7.14 6.81 -4.60
C SER A 84 6.10 7.14 -3.54
N CYS A 85 4.84 6.79 -3.78
CA CYS A 85 3.73 7.05 -2.87
C CYS A 85 3.28 5.82 -2.07
N GLY A 86 3.89 4.66 -2.31
CA GLY A 86 3.43 3.37 -1.77
C GLY A 86 1.96 3.04 -2.09
N ILE A 87 1.48 3.41 -3.28
CA ILE A 87 0.10 3.18 -3.71
C ILE A 87 0.00 1.81 -4.41
N CYS A 88 -0.86 0.95 -3.87
CA CYS A 88 -1.21 -0.34 -4.44
C CYS A 88 -2.54 -0.25 -5.19
N THR A 89 -2.70 -1.04 -6.26
CA THR A 89 -3.96 -1.11 -7.01
C THR A 89 -4.22 -2.53 -7.52
N ALA A 90 -5.45 -2.77 -7.98
CA ALA A 90 -5.80 -4.03 -8.64
C ALA A 90 -5.09 -4.13 -10.02
N PRO A 91 -4.74 -5.33 -10.50
CA PRO A 91 -4.16 -5.51 -11.82
C PRO A 91 -5.04 -4.90 -12.92
N GLY A 92 -4.41 -4.18 -13.86
CA GLY A 92 -5.10 -3.56 -15.01
C GLY A 92 -5.74 -2.20 -14.74
N MET A 93 -5.68 -1.69 -13.51
CA MET A 93 -6.16 -0.34 -13.20
C MET A 93 -5.16 0.73 -13.64
N MET A 94 -5.68 1.91 -13.99
CA MET A 94 -4.87 3.08 -14.32
C MET A 94 -4.13 3.59 -13.07
N CYS A 95 -2.93 4.11 -13.29
CA CYS A 95 -2.05 4.54 -12.22
C CYS A 95 -1.53 5.97 -12.46
N THR A 96 -1.48 6.76 -11.39
CA THR A 96 -0.89 8.10 -11.39
C THR A 96 0.54 8.04 -10.85
N GLN A 97 1.51 8.43 -11.69
CA GLN A 97 2.93 8.42 -11.35
C GLN A 97 3.40 9.77 -10.78
N GLN A 98 2.70 10.29 -9.77
CA GLN A 98 3.20 11.45 -9.04
C GLN A 98 4.43 11.09 -8.19
N VAL A 99 5.36 12.01 -8.05
CA VAL A 99 6.40 11.89 -7.03
C VAL A 99 5.78 12.34 -5.71
N CYS A 100 5.60 11.41 -4.78
CA CYS A 100 5.42 11.79 -3.40
C CYS A 100 6.81 12.08 -2.86
N THR A 101 7.07 13.34 -2.54
CA THR A 101 8.08 13.63 -1.53
C THR A 101 7.54 13.06 -0.24
N ASP A 102 8.35 12.26 0.46
CA ASP A 102 8.20 12.14 1.92
C ASP A 102 7.96 13.58 2.38
N LYS A 103 6.83 13.81 3.08
CA LYS A 103 6.36 15.15 3.49
C LYS A 103 7.57 16.06 3.63
N PRO A 104 7.68 17.20 2.91
CA PRO A 104 8.86 18.06 2.99
C PRO A 104 9.24 18.10 4.46
N ASP A 105 10.44 17.58 4.78
CA ASP A 105 10.88 17.23 6.15
C ASP A 105 10.08 18.10 7.06
N PRO A 106 9.09 17.55 7.81
CA PRO A 106 8.05 18.37 8.44
C PRO A 106 8.83 19.54 8.92
N ILE A 107 8.59 20.75 8.32
CA ILE A 107 9.37 21.95 8.68
C ILE A 107 9.47 21.76 10.16
N VAL A 108 10.68 21.60 10.69
CA VAL A 108 10.79 21.29 12.11
C VAL A 108 10.36 22.62 12.75
N GLU A 109 9.06 22.86 12.72
CA GLU A 109 8.28 23.44 13.75
C GLU A 109 8.85 22.69 14.93
N PRO A 110 9.71 23.36 15.70
CA PRO A 110 10.36 22.73 16.82
C PRO A 110 9.23 22.04 17.54
N LYS A 111 9.32 20.70 17.63
CA LYS A 111 8.33 19.85 18.30
C LYS A 111 7.76 20.70 19.41
N PRO A 112 6.46 21.07 19.39
CA PRO A 112 5.90 21.94 20.43
C PRO A 112 6.46 21.39 21.72
N PRO A 113 7.22 22.19 22.50
CA PRO A 113 8.10 21.66 23.53
C PRO A 113 7.31 20.58 24.23
N GLN A 114 7.82 19.33 24.20
CA GLN A 114 7.16 18.23 24.91
C GLN A 114 6.77 18.82 26.25
N PRO A 115 5.52 18.70 26.70
CA PRO A 115 5.16 19.27 27.99
C PRO A 115 6.17 18.66 28.95
N THR A 116 7.13 19.48 29.36
CA THR A 116 8.09 19.11 30.38
C THR A 116 7.17 18.70 31.50
N ARG A 117 7.40 17.51 32.08
CA ARG A 117 6.59 17.09 33.24
C ARG A 117 6.70 18.25 34.21
N ASN A 118 5.62 19.02 34.35
CA ASN A 118 5.67 20.24 35.11
C ASN A 118 6.13 19.80 36.50
N PRO A 119 7.25 20.33 37.03
CA PRO A 119 7.83 19.83 38.28
C PRO A 119 6.90 19.94 39.49
N GLY A 120 5.69 20.47 39.34
CA GLY A 120 4.63 20.54 40.34
C GLY A 120 3.39 19.68 40.06
N LYS A 121 3.33 18.85 39.01
CA LYS A 121 2.08 18.15 38.66
C LYS A 121 1.62 17.21 39.80
N GLY A 122 0.43 17.46 40.36
CA GLY A 122 -0.16 16.68 41.46
C GLY A 122 0.51 16.83 42.84
N GLN A 123 1.38 17.82 43.03
CA GLN A 123 2.06 18.07 44.31
C GLN A 123 1.29 19.02 45.24
N GLY A 124 0.21 19.63 44.76
CA GLY A 124 -0.68 20.51 45.52
C GLY A 124 -1.66 19.76 46.43
N PRO A 125 -2.62 20.48 47.03
CA PRO A 125 -3.61 19.91 47.93
C PRO A 125 -4.52 18.89 47.22
N LYS A 126 -5.14 18.00 48.01
CA LYS A 126 -6.18 17.09 47.51
C LYS A 126 -7.39 17.91 47.06
N CYS A 127 -7.98 17.52 45.94
CA CYS A 127 -9.18 18.14 45.40
C CYS A 127 -10.02 17.09 44.66
N GLY A 128 -11.14 16.70 45.25
CA GLY A 128 -11.98 15.62 44.75
C GLY A 128 -11.25 14.28 44.68
N SER A 129 -11.27 13.63 43.50
CA SER A 129 -10.52 12.40 43.23
C SER A 129 -9.04 12.61 42.90
N GLY A 130 -8.62 13.86 42.69
CA GLY A 130 -7.27 14.21 42.27
C GLY A 130 -6.49 15.05 43.31
N ARG A 131 -5.33 15.53 42.86
CA ARG A 131 -4.54 16.55 43.54
C ARG A 131 -4.28 17.70 42.58
N CYS A 132 -4.26 18.91 43.11
CA CYS A 132 -3.89 20.08 42.34
C CYS A 132 -2.40 20.09 42.02
N ASP A 133 -2.00 20.93 41.07
CA ASP A 133 -0.60 21.16 40.80
C ASP A 133 0.02 22.06 41.89
N GLY A 134 1.34 22.02 42.01
CA GLY A 134 2.11 22.79 42.98
C GLY A 134 1.82 24.29 42.82
N GLY A 135 1.50 24.94 43.94
CA GLY A 135 1.14 26.36 43.97
C GLY A 135 -0.33 26.68 43.71
N GLN A 136 -1.19 25.69 43.43
CA GLN A 136 -2.64 25.86 43.33
C GLN A 136 -3.36 25.54 44.64
N VAL A 137 -4.60 26.04 44.78
CA VAL A 137 -5.54 25.70 45.86
C VAL A 137 -6.74 24.93 45.29
N CYS A 138 -7.34 24.05 46.11
CA CYS A 138 -8.58 23.39 45.71
C CYS A 138 -9.71 24.41 45.73
N CYS A 139 -10.31 24.64 44.56
CA CYS A 139 -11.46 25.53 44.43
C CYS A 139 -12.76 24.74 44.66
N ASN A 140 -12.91 23.58 44.03
CA ASN A 140 -14.14 22.81 44.12
C ASN A 140 -13.84 21.34 44.28
N ASP A 141 -14.06 20.83 45.50
CA ASP A 141 -13.78 19.44 45.84
C ASP A 141 -14.70 18.47 45.10
N SER A 142 -16.00 18.80 44.94
CA SER A 142 -16.94 17.92 44.23
C SER A 142 -16.52 17.66 42.79
N CYS A 143 -15.97 18.68 42.12
CA CYS A 143 -15.56 18.60 40.73
C CYS A 143 -14.06 18.37 40.52
N GLY A 144 -13.25 18.35 41.59
CA GLY A 144 -11.78 18.30 41.49
C GLY A 144 -11.18 19.50 40.76
N ILE A 145 -11.77 20.70 40.88
CA ILE A 145 -11.30 21.90 40.18
C ILE A 145 -10.29 22.64 41.05
N CYS A 146 -9.11 22.88 40.49
CA CYS A 146 -8.01 23.62 41.11
C CYS A 146 -7.89 25.01 40.49
N THR A 147 -7.46 25.99 41.29
CA THR A 147 -7.27 27.38 40.85
C THR A 147 -6.02 27.98 41.50
N PRO A 148 -5.40 29.02 40.91
CA PRO A 148 -4.33 29.77 41.59
C PRO A 148 -4.82 30.43 42.90
N PRO A 149 -3.92 30.72 43.85
CA PRO A 149 -4.27 31.44 45.08
C PRO A 149 -4.90 32.80 44.75
N GLY A 150 -6.05 33.10 45.34
CA GLY A 150 -6.81 34.33 45.07
C GLY A 150 -7.66 34.31 43.78
N GLY A 151 -7.64 33.21 43.02
CA GLY A 151 -8.48 33.03 41.84
C GLY A 151 -9.97 32.93 42.20
N ALA A 152 -10.84 33.36 41.27
CA ALA A 152 -12.27 33.18 41.41
C ALA A 152 -12.63 31.69 41.45
N CYS A 153 -13.60 31.35 42.29
CA CYS A 153 -14.00 29.97 42.49
C CYS A 153 -15.51 29.78 42.30
N ILE A 154 -15.88 28.74 41.55
CA ILE A 154 -17.26 28.35 41.34
C ILE A 154 -17.62 27.14 42.21
N ALA A 155 -18.64 27.32 43.04
CA ALA A 155 -19.26 26.24 43.80
C ALA A 155 -20.29 25.51 42.92
N LEU A 156 -19.80 24.63 42.06
CA LEU A 156 -20.61 23.71 41.26
C LEU A 156 -20.67 22.33 41.93
N TYR A 157 -21.84 21.73 42.02
CA TYR A 157 -21.92 20.33 42.45
C TYR A 157 -21.73 19.42 41.23
N CYS A 158 -20.68 18.60 41.24
CA CYS A 158 -20.52 17.52 40.28
C CYS A 158 -21.10 16.23 40.86
N GLY A 159 -22.19 15.74 40.26
CA GLY A 159 -22.75 14.46 40.62
C GLY A 159 -21.77 13.33 40.29
N LYS A 160 -21.52 12.43 41.24
CA LYS A 160 -20.93 11.14 40.91
C LYS A 160 -22.05 10.29 40.35
N THR A 161 -22.01 9.96 39.06
CA THR A 161 -22.79 8.83 38.55
C THR A 161 -22.29 7.60 39.30
N VAL A 162 -23.14 7.08 40.19
CA VAL A 162 -22.96 5.81 40.89
C VAL A 162 -22.88 4.66 39.90
#